data_AF-A0A849HQW6-F1
#
_entry.id   AF-A0A849HQW6-F1
#
_cell.length_a   1.000
_cell.length_b   1.000
_cell.length_c   1.000
_cell.angle_alpha   90.00
_cell.angle_beta   90.00
_cell.angle_gamma   90.00
#
_symmetry.space_group_name_H-M   'P 1'
#
loop_
_entity.id
_entity.type
_entity.pdbx_description
1 polymer ?
#
loop_
_entity_poly.entity_id
_entity_poly.type
_entity_poly.pdbx_seq_one_letter_code
_entity_poly.pdbx_strand_id
1 'polypeptide(L)' 'MLEMVYGFQATPWLLIHPNVQYVMDPGTFAYKHTPNAWAFGLQIKAAL' A
#
# COMPACT_ATOMS: atom_id res chain seq x y z
N MET A 1 1.85 12.17 -2.37
CA MET A 1 1.81 10.72 -2.11
C MET A 1 1.97 9.99 -3.44
N LEU A 2 2.84 8.98 -3.50
CA LEU A 2 2.99 8.11 -4.66
C LEU A 2 2.50 6.73 -4.27
N GLU A 3 1.55 6.18 -5.02
CA GLU A 3 1.00 4.85 -4.76
C GLU A 3 1.25 3.93 -5.95
N MET A 4 1.83 2.76 -5.67
CA MET A 4 1.97 1.67 -6.63
C MET A 4 1.11 0.52 -6.15
N VAL A 5 0.07 0.21 -6.91
CA VAL A 5 -0.80 -0.93 -6.67
C VAL A 5 -0.62 -1.90 -7.81
N TYR A 6 -0.28 -3.15 -7.50
CA TYR A 6 -0.16 -4.20 -8.50
C TYR A 6 -1.22 -5.26 -8.22
N GLY A 7 -2.14 -5.46 -9.17
CA GLY A 7 -3.18 -6.48 -9.07
C GLY A 7 -2.75 -7.74 -9.80
N PHE A 8 -2.51 -8.82 -9.07
CA PHE A 8 -2.20 -10.13 -9.64
C PHE A 8 -3.34 -11.10 -9.39
N GLN A 9 -4.02 -11.51 -10.47
CA GLN A 9 -5.02 -12.57 -10.42
C GLN A 9 -4.34 -13.90 -10.71
N ALA A 10 -3.93 -14.60 -9.65
CA ALA A 10 -3.26 -15.89 -9.77
C ALA A 10 -4.22 -16.98 -10.28
N THR A 11 -5.44 -16.98 -9.77
CA THR A 11 -6.52 -17.90 -10.18
C THR A 11 -7.86 -17.16 -10.12
N PRO A 12 -8.95 -17.63 -10.76
CA PRO A 12 -10.26 -17.00 -10.68
C PRO A 12 -10.84 -16.93 -9.26
N TRP A 13 -10.30 -17.74 -8.33
CA TRP A 13 -10.67 -17.73 -6.93
C TRP A 13 -9.65 -17.01 -6.03
N LEU A 14 -8.46 -16.62 -6.54
CA LEU A 14 -7.38 -15.99 -5.76
C LEU A 14 -6.88 -14.71 -6.45
N LEU A 15 -7.26 -13.58 -5.87
CA LEU A 15 -6.78 -12.25 -6.23
C LEU A 15 -5.81 -11.74 -5.18
N ILE A 16 -4.63 -11.31 -5.63
CA ILE A 16 -3.57 -10.80 -4.78
C ILE A 16 -3.29 -9.37 -5.20
N HIS A 17 -3.58 -8.42 -4.33
CA HIS A 17 -3.42 -6.99 -4.56
C HIS A 17 -2.41 -6.42 -3.55
N PRO A 18 -1.09 -6.51 -3.82
CA PRO A 18 -0.10 -5.71 -3.13
C PRO A 18 -0.29 -4.22 -3.43
N ASN A 19 -0.23 -3.42 -2.38
CA ASN A 19 -0.18 -1.97 -2.45
C ASN A 19 1.07 -1.47 -1.74
N VAL A 20 1.80 -0.60 -2.40
CA VAL A 20 2.90 0.18 -1.82
C VAL A 20 2.47 1.62 -1.88
N GLN A 21 2.41 2.27 -0.73
CA GLN A 21 2.17 3.70 -0.64
C GLN A 21 3.41 4.36 -0.08
N TYR A 22 3.98 5.25 -0.87
CA TYR A 22 5.06 6.12 -0.45
C TYR A 22 4.49 7.47 -0.04
N VAL A 23 4.47 7.69 1.28
CA VAL A 23 3.97 8.92 1.88
C VAL A 23 5.17 9.79 2.21
N MET A 24 5.50 10.67 1.26
CA MET A 24 6.41 11.79 1.49
C MET A 24 5.66 12.83 2.35
N ASP A 25 6.21 13.16 3.51
CA ASP A 25 5.73 14.22 4.41
C ASP A 25 4.27 14.05 4.91
N PRO A 26 3.99 13.10 5.82
CA PRO A 26 2.64 12.90 6.35
C PRO A 26 2.19 13.98 7.37
N GLY A 27 2.98 15.05 7.60
CA GLY A 27 2.92 15.83 8.84
C GLY A 27 2.46 17.28 8.71
N THR A 28 1.14 17.53 8.64
CA THR A 28 0.57 18.89 8.85
C THR A 28 0.49 19.29 10.34
N PHE A 29 0.76 18.39 11.30
CA PHE A 29 0.47 18.64 12.73
C PHE A 29 1.61 18.41 13.73
N ALA A 30 2.84 18.15 13.31
CA ALA A 30 3.95 18.03 14.27
C ALA A 30 5.18 18.74 13.75
N TYR A 31 5.70 19.64 14.57
CA TYR A 31 6.98 20.37 14.51
C TYR A 31 8.22 19.44 14.49
N LYS A 32 8.15 18.30 13.78
CA LYS A 32 9.15 17.24 13.76
C LYS A 32 9.22 16.70 12.35
N HIS A 33 10.37 16.91 11.71
CA HIS A 33 10.74 16.36 10.41
C HIS A 33 10.41 14.86 10.40
N THR A 34 9.23 14.51 9.86
CA THR A 34 8.72 13.16 9.93
C THR A 34 9.32 12.41 8.76
N PRO A 35 10.18 11.41 8.99
CA PRO A 35 10.88 10.74 7.91
C PRO A 35 9.87 10.08 6.98
N ASN A 36 10.21 10.06 5.68
CA ASN A 36 9.41 9.45 4.62
C ASN A 36 8.85 8.09 5.07
N ALA A 37 7.52 7.95 5.10
CA ALA A 37 6.86 6.73 5.53
C ALA A 37 6.59 5.85 4.32
N TRP A 38 7.12 4.63 4.34
CA TRP A 38 6.77 3.60 3.39
C TRP A 38 5.71 2.71 4.01
N ALA A 39 4.50 2.72 3.46
CA ALA A 39 3.44 1.81 3.83
C ALA A 39 3.35 0.69 2.79
N PHE A 40 3.46 -0.55 3.26
CA PHE A 40 3.30 -1.75 2.45
C PHE A 40 2.04 -2.47 2.93
N GLY A 41 1.13 -2.75 2.02
CA GLY A 41 -0.04 -3.56 2.26
C GLY A 41 -0.15 -4.68 1.23
N LEU A 42 -0.74 -5.79 1.65
CA LEU A 42 -1.02 -6.93 0.80
C LEU A 42 -2.45 -7.36 1.07
N GLN A 43 -3.31 -7.22 0.08
CA GLN A 43 -4.68 -7.69 0.16
C GLN A 43 -4.80 -9.00 -0.61
N ILE A 44 -5.25 -10.06 0.06
CA ILE A 44 -5.52 -11.35 -0.56
C ILE A 44 -7.02 -11.56 -0.50
N LYS A 45 -7.64 -11.79 -1.66
CA LYS A 45 -9.03 -12.19 -1.79
C LYS A 45 -9.05 -13.63 -2.30
N ALA A 46 -9.46 -14.53 -1.42
CA ALA A 46 -9.74 -15.91 -1.76
C ALA A 46 -11.26 -16.14 -1.69
N ALA A 47 -11.85 -16.73 -2.72
CA ALA A 47 -13.22 -17.23 -2.72
C ALA A 47 -13.16 -18.77 -2.68
N LEU A 48 -13.90 -19.41 -1.76
CA LEU A 48 -14.07 -20.86 -1.70
C LEU A 48 -15.47 -21.24 -2.18
#